data_AF-A0A2E8QM73-F1
#
_entry.id   AF-A0A2E8QM73-F1
#
_cell.length_a   1.000
_cell.length_b   1.000
_cell.length_c   1.000
_cell.angle_alpha   90.00
_cell.angle_beta   90.00
_cell.angle_gamma   90.00
#
_symmetry.space_group_name_H-M   'P 1'
#
loop_
_entity.id
_entity.type
_entity.pdbx_description
1 polymer ?
#
loop_
_entity_poly.entity_id
_entity_poly.type
_entity_poly.pdbx_seq_one_letter_code
_entity_poly.pdbx_strand_id
1 'polypeptide(L)' 'MKKVVLLVRGQHRTSNTLGSVVDALRRTEDVVEIEFDSLGDDAEAWDGALAQILESEQCVCI' A
#
# COMPACT_ATOMS: atom_id res chain seq x y z
N MET A 1 6.98 -11.67 -11.63
CA MET A 1 5.69 -11.27 -11.00
C MET A 1 5.77 -9.77 -10.83
N LYS A 2 4.68 -9.04 -11.07
CA LYS A 2 4.70 -7.58 -11.01
C LYS A 2 4.59 -7.18 -9.53
N LYS A 3 5.46 -6.27 -9.09
CA LYS A 3 5.43 -5.76 -7.72
C LYS A 3 4.43 -4.60 -7.66
N VAL A 4 3.47 -4.67 -6.75
CA VAL A 4 2.44 -3.64 -6.55
C VAL A 4 2.58 -3.07 -5.15
N VAL A 5 2.72 -1.76 -5.03
CA VAL A 5 2.63 -1.09 -3.73
C VAL A 5 1.19 -0.69 -3.46
N LEU A 6 0.75 -0.95 -2.24
CA LEU A 6 -0.58 -0.66 -1.77
C LEU A 6 -0.50 0.28 -0.56
N LEU A 7 -0.86 1.54 -0.78
CA LEU A 7 -1.01 2.54 0.26
C LEU A 7 -2.42 2.41 0.84
N VAL A 8 -2.52 2.02 2.11
CA VAL A 8 -3.80 1.81 2.79
C VAL A 8 -3.92 2.78 3.94
N ARG A 9 -5.02 3.53 3.98
CA ARG A 9 -5.35 4.32 5.18
C ARG A 9 -5.90 3.38 6.26
N GLY A 10 -5.37 3.44 7.49
CA GLY A 10 -5.64 2.47 8.54
C GLY A 10 -7.14 2.34 8.88
N GLN A 11 -7.88 3.45 8.79
CA GLN A 11 -9.34 3.49 8.98
C GLN A 11 -10.12 2.69 7.93
N HIS A 12 -9.58 2.52 6.72
CA HIS A 12 -10.24 1.84 5.61
C HIS A 12 -10.12 0.31 5.65
N ARG A 13 -9.25 -0.24 6.53
CA ARG A 13 -9.17 -1.68 6.81
C ARG A 13 -10.47 -2.27 7.38
N THR A 14 -11.37 -1.41 7.90
CA THR A 14 -12.64 -1.82 8.51
C THR A 14 -13.84 -1.76 7.55
N SER A 15 -13.66 -1.25 6.33
CA SER A 15 -14.69 -1.22 5.30
C SER A 15 -14.73 -2.55 4.55
N ASN A 16 -15.87 -3.26 4.62
CA ASN A 16 -16.08 -4.55 3.97
C ASN A 16 -15.75 -4.56 2.47
N THR A 17 -15.95 -3.43 1.77
CA THR A 17 -15.69 -3.34 0.33
C THR A 17 -14.20 -3.19 0.03
N LEU A 18 -13.48 -2.36 0.80
CA LEU A 18 -12.06 -2.10 0.56
C LEU A 18 -11.17 -3.28 0.97
N GLY A 19 -11.54 -3.99 2.05
CA GLY A 19 -10.87 -5.23 2.44
C GLY A 19 -10.87 -6.28 1.33
N SER A 20 -11.97 -6.40 0.57
CA SER A 20 -12.05 -7.36 -0.54
C SER A 20 -11.11 -7.04 -1.71
N VAL A 21 -10.83 -5.76 -1.96
CA VAL A 21 -9.88 -5.32 -3.00
C VAL A 21 -8.45 -5.60 -2.58
N VAL A 22 -8.11 -5.31 -1.32
CA VAL A 22 -6.80 -5.63 -0.72
C VAL A 22 -6.53 -7.12 -0.80
N ASP A 23 -7.51 -7.95 -0.39
CA ASP A 23 -7.39 -9.41 -0.42
C ASP A 23 -7.30 -9.97 -1.85
N ALA A 24 -7.98 -9.35 -2.82
CA ALA A 24 -7.86 -9.74 -4.23
C ALA A 24 -6.45 -9.45 -4.76
N LEU A 25 -5.90 -8.26 -4.50
CA LEU A 25 -4.55 -7.86 -4.92
C LEU A 25 -3.47 -8.78 -4.34
N ARG A 26 -3.57 -9.11 -3.05
CA ARG A 26 -2.65 -10.05 -2.36
C ARG A 26 -2.60 -11.45 -2.99
N ARG A 27 -3.68 -11.88 -3.67
CA ARG A 27 -3.75 -13.22 -4.28
C ARG A 27 -3.14 -13.26 -5.67
N THR A 28 -3.06 -12.13 -6.36
CA THR A 28 -2.67 -12.06 -7.77
C THR A 28 -1.28 -11.48 -7.98
N GLU A 29 -0.82 -10.60 -7.09
CA GLU A 29 0.42 -9.85 -7.25
C GLU A 29 1.31 -9.93 -6.01
N ASP A 30 2.59 -9.56 -6.17
CA ASP A 30 3.50 -9.37 -5.05
C ASP A 30 3.26 -7.98 -4.44
N VAL A 31 2.48 -7.94 -3.36
CA VAL A 31 1.97 -6.69 -2.78
C VAL A 31 2.79 -6.24 -1.57
N VAL A 32 3.26 -5.00 -1.61
CA VAL A 32 3.87 -4.31 -0.46
C VAL A 32 2.86 -3.33 0.11
N GLU A 33 2.43 -3.55 1.35
CA GLU A 33 1.50 -2.66 2.04
C GLU A 33 2.21 -1.59 2.85
N ILE A 34 1.76 -0.35 2.71
CA ILE A 34 2.22 0.79 3.49
C ILE A 34 0.99 1.41 4.16
N GLU A 35 0.97 1.40 5.49
CA GLU A 35 -0.08 2.07 6.26
C GLU A 35 0.15 3.57 6.23
N PHE A 36 -0.71 4.29 5.52
CA PHE A 36 -0.52 5.72 5.24
C PHE A 36 -0.46 6.58 6.52
N ASP A 37 -1.29 6.21 7.50
CA ASP A 37 -1.35 6.93 8.78
C ASP A 37 -0.08 6.73 9.63
N SER A 38 0.74 5.72 9.34
CA SER A 38 2.02 5.47 10.03
C SER A 38 3.17 6.34 9.51
N LEU A 39 3.02 6.97 8.34
CA LEU A 39 4.05 7.82 7.75
C LEU A 39 4.11 9.21 8.41
N GLY A 40 2.95 9.76 8.81
CA GLY A 40 2.87 11.08 9.46
C GLY A 40 3.68 12.16 8.73
N ASP A 41 4.43 12.96 9.51
CA ASP A 41 5.39 13.96 9.02
C ASP A 41 6.84 13.45 9.03
N ASP A 42 7.04 12.13 9.12
CA ASP A 42 8.37 11.51 9.19
C ASP A 42 9.00 11.40 7.79
N ALA A 43 9.98 12.27 7.53
CA ALA A 43 10.68 12.32 6.25
C ALA A 43 11.40 11.00 5.90
N GLU A 44 11.95 10.28 6.89
CA GLU A 44 12.66 9.02 6.64
C GLU A 44 11.66 7.90 6.28
N ALA A 45 10.51 7.87 6.95
CA ALA A 45 9.42 6.96 6.59
C ALA A 45 8.90 7.23 5.17
N TRP A 46 8.78 8.50 4.79
CA TRP A 46 8.40 8.92 3.44
C TRP A 46 9.43 8.52 2.37
N ASP A 47 10.72 8.66 2.66
CA ASP A 47 11.78 8.22 1.75
C ASP A 47 11.71 6.70 1.50
N GLY A 48 11.48 5.93 2.57
CA GLY A 48 11.27 4.48 2.46
C GLY A 48 10.03 4.12 1.63
N ALA A 49 8.90 4.80 1.87
CA ALA A 49 7.68 4.58 1.11
C ALA A 49 7.84 4.95 -0.38
N LEU A 50 8.52 6.06 -0.66
CA LEU A 50 8.78 6.51 -2.03
C LEU A 50 9.69 5.55 -2.78
N ALA A 51 10.73 5.03 -2.13
CA ALA A 51 11.59 4.00 -2.72
C ALA A 51 10.78 2.76 -3.14
N GLN A 52 9.89 2.27 -2.27
CA GLN A 52 9.01 1.15 -2.60
C GLN A 52 8.09 1.45 -3.79
N ILE A 53 7.52 2.66 -3.85
CA ILE A 53 6.64 3.10 -4.95
C ILE A 53 7.41 3.13 -6.27
N LEU A 54 8.62 3.70 -6.28
CA LEU A 54 9.44 3.84 -7.49
C LEU A 54 9.97 2.49 -8.01
N GLU A 55 10.20 1.53 -7.12
CA GLU A 55 10.61 0.16 -7.47
C GLU A 55 9.45 -0.72 -7.96
N SER A 56 8.21 -0.26 -7.79
CA SER A 56 7.02 -1.04 -8.12
C SER A 56 6.48 -0.68 -9.49
N GLU A 57 5.89 -1.66 -10.17
CA GLU A 57 5.29 -1.39 -11.48
C GLU A 57 3.99 -0.58 -11.35
N GLN A 58 3.31 -0.71 -10.20
CA GLN A 58 2.06 -0.03 -9.91
C GLN A 58 1.99 0.38 -8.45
N CYS A 59 1.31 1.50 -8.20
CA CYS A 59 0.95 1.98 -6.88
C CYS A 59 -0.56 2.18 -6.82
N VAL A 60 -1.21 1.55 -5.86
CA VAL A 60 -2.65 1.66 -5.60
C VAL A 60 -2.83 2.33 -4.25
N CYS A 61 -3.64 3.38 -4.20
CA CYS A 61 -3.93 4.12 -2.98
C CYS A 61 -5.41 3.98 -2.64
N ILE A 62 -5.72 3.45 -1.45
CA ILE A 62 -7.06 3.06 -1.00
C ILE A 62 -7.39 3.66 0.38
#